data_AF-G3F4I1-F1
#
_entry.id   AF-G3F4I1-F1
#
_cell.length_a   1.000
_cell.length_b   1.000
_cell.length_c   1.000
_cell.angle_alpha   90.00
_cell.angle_beta   90.00
_cell.angle_gamma   90.00
#
_symmetry.space_group_name_H-M   'P 1'
#
loop_
_entity.id
_entity.type
_entity.pdbx_description
1 polymer ?
#
loop_
_entity_poly.entity_id
_entity_poly.type
_entity_poly.pdbx_seq_one_letter_code
_entity_poly.pdbx_strand_id
1 'polypeptide(L)'
;FDFTGTEGTETTTGCAPWGTASQCQVAINLHSWCDNYQASAPKVSVTYDKAGILPITVNSNKSIVGQGTKGVIKGKGLRVVSGAKNVII
;
A
#
# COMPACT_ATOMS: atom_id res chain seq x y z
N PHE A 1 11.83 4.90 10.54
CA PHE A 1 12.24 4.36 9.23
C PHE A 1 11.26 4.85 8.19
N ASP A 2 11.67 5.78 7.32
CA ASP A 2 10.82 6.30 6.24
C ASP A 2 11.25 5.65 4.92
N PHE A 3 10.33 4.92 4.30
CA PHE A 3 10.50 4.26 3.00
C PHE A 3 9.79 5.03 1.88
N THR A 4 9.14 6.15 2.17
CA THR A 4 8.58 7.01 1.12
C THR A 4 9.71 7.42 0.16
N GLY A 5 9.48 7.22 -1.14
CA GLY A 5 10.38 7.54 -2.23
C GLY A 5 11.45 6.49 -2.51
N THR A 6 11.64 5.47 -1.65
CA THR A 6 12.76 4.52 -1.83
C THR A 6 12.62 3.64 -3.07
N GLU A 7 11.41 3.52 -3.62
CA GLU A 7 11.13 2.73 -4.84
C GLU A 7 10.59 3.62 -5.98
N GLY A 8 10.59 4.94 -5.80
CA GLY A 8 10.06 5.92 -6.74
C GLY A 8 8.53 5.93 -6.84
N THR A 9 8.01 6.79 -7.72
CA THR A 9 6.57 6.93 -7.98
C THR A 9 6.16 6.30 -9.30
N GLU A 10 4.88 5.99 -9.43
CA GLU A 10 4.25 5.52 -10.67
C GLU A 10 2.99 6.33 -10.95
N THR A 11 2.70 6.59 -12.23
CA THR A 11 1.44 7.21 -12.66
C THR A 11 0.72 6.27 -13.60
N THR A 12 -0.51 5.90 -13.23
CA THR A 12 -1.35 4.97 -13.99
C THR A 12 -2.78 5.50 -14.12
N THR A 13 -3.59 4.81 -14.92
CA THR A 13 -5.03 5.05 -14.98
C THR A 13 -5.74 4.20 -13.94
N GLY A 14 -6.42 4.86 -13.00
CA GLY A 14 -7.30 4.28 -11.99
C GLY A 14 -8.78 4.61 -12.24
N CYS A 15 -9.60 4.49 -11.19
CA CYS A 15 -11.02 4.85 -11.22
C CYS A 15 -11.48 5.54 -9.94
N ALA A 16 -12.57 6.31 -10.02
CA ALA A 16 -13.18 7.04 -8.90
C ALA A 16 -14.56 6.45 -8.50
N PRO A 17 -14.60 5.28 -7.84
CA PRO A 17 -15.85 4.58 -7.55
C PRO A 17 -16.70 5.24 -6.44
N TRP A 18 -16.10 6.13 -5.64
CA TRP A 18 -16.76 6.76 -4.48
C TRP A 18 -16.95 8.27 -4.65
N GLY A 19 -16.97 8.75 -5.90
CA GLY A 19 -17.08 10.17 -6.25
C GLY A 19 -15.74 10.82 -6.58
N THR A 20 -15.82 12.03 -7.13
CA THR A 20 -14.68 12.79 -7.67
C THR A 20 -14.36 14.06 -6.86
N ALA A 21 -15.00 14.24 -5.71
CA ALA A 21 -14.67 15.34 -4.81
C ALA A 21 -13.27 15.14 -4.19
N SER A 22 -12.62 16.22 -3.77
CA SER A 22 -11.24 16.21 -3.28
C SER A 22 -11.01 15.37 -2.01
N GLN A 23 -12.07 15.07 -1.25
CA GLN A 23 -12.03 14.22 -0.06
C GLN A 23 -12.34 12.74 -0.37
N CYS A 24 -12.78 12.43 -1.59
CA CYS A 24 -13.02 11.05 -2.01
C CYS A 24 -11.69 10.36 -2.30
N GLN A 25 -11.57 9.12 -1.82
CA GLN A 25 -10.49 8.26 -2.29
C GLN A 25 -10.77 7.80 -3.73
N VAL A 26 -9.71 7.61 -4.51
CA VAL A 26 -9.75 6.94 -5.82
C VAL A 26 -9.01 5.60 -5.73
N ALA A 27 -9.26 4.70 -6.67
CA ALA A 27 -8.66 3.38 -6.73
C ALA A 27 -7.59 3.31 -7.83
N ILE A 28 -6.45 2.68 -7.52
CA ILE A 28 -5.49 2.22 -8.52
C ILE A 28 -6.13 1.03 -9.25
N ASN A 29 -6.03 0.95 -10.58
CA ASN A 29 -6.54 -0.18 -11.35
C ASN A 29 -5.63 -1.42 -11.26
N LEU A 30 -5.28 -1.83 -10.04
CA LEU A 30 -4.41 -2.98 -9.79
C LEU A 30 -5.17 -4.27 -10.13
N HIS A 31 -4.53 -5.17 -10.88
CA HIS A 31 -5.14 -6.44 -11.33
C HIS A 31 -6.50 -6.28 -12.03
N SER A 32 -6.68 -5.19 -12.79
CA SER A 32 -7.93 -4.87 -13.48
C SER A 32 -9.14 -4.71 -12.54
N TRP A 33 -8.93 -4.31 -11.29
CA TRP A 33 -10.01 -4.18 -10.32
C TRP A 33 -11.07 -3.17 -10.75
N CYS A 34 -10.68 -2.02 -11.31
CA CYS A 34 -11.64 -1.04 -11.83
C CYS A 34 -12.48 -1.65 -12.95
N ASP A 35 -11.84 -2.36 -13.87
CA ASP A 35 -12.53 -2.95 -15.03
C ASP A 35 -13.48 -4.08 -14.61
N ASN A 36 -13.09 -4.89 -13.62
CA ASN A 36 -13.84 -6.07 -13.19
C ASN A 36 -14.94 -5.77 -12.16
N TYR A 37 -14.75 -4.77 -11.29
CA TYR A 37 -15.63 -4.52 -10.15
C TYR A 37 -16.31 -3.15 -10.16
N GLN A 38 -15.79 -2.19 -10.94
CA GLN A 38 -16.27 -0.82 -10.99
C GLN A 38 -16.25 -0.29 -12.43
N ALA A 39 -16.70 -1.11 -13.39
CA ALA A 39 -16.57 -0.85 -14.82
C ALA A 39 -17.18 0.49 -15.28
N SER A 40 -18.20 0.97 -14.57
CA SER A 40 -18.87 2.26 -14.84
C SER A 40 -18.26 3.45 -14.10
N ALA A 41 -17.27 3.23 -13.22
CA ALA A 41 -16.65 4.32 -12.47
C ALA A 41 -15.81 5.22 -13.41
N PRO A 42 -15.81 6.55 -13.19
CA PRO A 42 -14.99 7.47 -13.97
C PRO A 42 -13.51 7.10 -13.89
N LYS A 43 -12.82 7.10 -15.03
CA LYS A 43 -11.37 6.90 -15.10
C LYS A 43 -10.66 8.16 -14.61
N VAL A 44 -9.58 7.99 -13.85
CA VAL A 44 -8.76 9.08 -13.31
C VAL A 44 -7.28 8.75 -13.41
N SER A 45 -6.43 9.77 -13.54
CA SER A 45 -4.99 9.58 -13.39
C SER A 45 -4.65 9.48 -11.91
N VAL A 46 -3.86 8.48 -11.53
CA VAL A 46 -3.42 8.26 -10.15
C VAL A 46 -1.90 8.21 -10.14
N THR A 47 -1.28 9.02 -9.29
CA THR A 47 0.16 8.96 -8.99
C THR A 47 0.35 8.47 -7.56
N TYR A 48 1.16 7.44 -7.37
CA TYR A 48 1.42 6.85 -6.05
C TYR A 48 2.88 6.44 -5.88
N ASP A 49 3.28 6.30 -4.62
CA ASP A 49 4.59 5.79 -4.24
C ASP A 49 4.60 4.26 -4.34
N LYS A 50 5.56 3.70 -5.10
CA LYS A 50 5.66 2.25 -5.30
C LYS A 50 6.06 1.50 -4.05
N ALA A 51 6.75 2.15 -3.10
CA ALA A 51 7.20 1.50 -1.87
C ALA A 51 6.03 0.96 -1.05
N GLY A 52 4.84 1.58 -1.15
CA GLY A 52 3.63 1.14 -0.44
C GLY A 52 2.97 -0.12 -1.01
N ILE A 53 3.27 -0.50 -2.26
CA ILE A 53 2.57 -1.59 -2.96
C ILE A 53 3.01 -2.98 -2.45
N LEU A 54 4.31 -3.20 -2.26
CA LEU A 54 4.85 -4.47 -1.78
C LEU A 54 5.45 -4.33 -0.38
N PRO A 55 4.82 -4.81 0.70
CA PRO A 55 5.34 -4.61 2.07
C PRO A 55 6.61 -5.44 2.37
N ILE A 56 7.30 -5.13 3.47
CA ILE A 56 8.49 -5.85 3.94
C ILE A 56 8.10 -7.25 4.44
N THR A 57 8.71 -8.30 3.88
CA THR A 57 8.46 -9.68 4.32
C THR A 57 9.09 -9.94 5.69
N VAL A 58 8.27 -10.34 6.66
CA VAL A 58 8.71 -10.73 8.01
C VAL A 58 8.72 -12.25 8.13
N ASN A 59 9.90 -12.81 8.38
CA ASN A 59 10.12 -14.26 8.52
C ASN A 59 9.87 -14.76 9.95
N SER A 60 9.90 -16.08 10.14
CA SER A 60 9.70 -16.71 11.45
C SER A 60 10.74 -16.29 12.50
N ASN A 61 10.36 -16.40 13.77
CA ASN A 61 11.19 -16.10 14.94
C ASN A 61 11.77 -14.67 14.86
N LYS A 62 10.87 -13.68 14.80
CA LYS A 62 11.21 -12.25 14.78
C LYS A 62 10.41 -11.49 15.83
N SER A 63 11.05 -10.52 16.46
CA SER A 63 10.40 -9.57 17.37
C SER A 63 10.78 -8.16 16.93
N ILE A 64 9.80 -7.39 16.47
CA ILE A 64 9.98 -6.03 15.95
C ILE A 64 9.38 -5.07 16.97
N VAL A 65 10.19 -4.60 17.92
CA VAL A 65 9.70 -3.79 19.04
C VAL A 65 10.18 -2.35 18.90
N GLY A 66 9.26 -1.40 19.00
CA GLY A 66 9.58 0.03 19.07
C GLY A 66 10.12 0.43 20.44
N GLN A 67 11.09 1.35 20.48
CA GLN A 67 11.58 1.94 21.73
C GLN A 67 10.81 3.21 22.08
N GLY A 68 10.02 3.17 23.17
CA GLY A 68 9.19 4.30 23.59
C GLY A 68 8.28 4.78 22.46
N THR A 69 8.33 6.07 22.13
CA THR A 69 7.54 6.68 21.03
C THR A 69 8.30 6.79 19.71
N LYS A 70 9.50 6.20 19.59
CA LYS A 70 10.39 6.38 18.43
C LYS A 70 10.19 5.33 17.32
N GLY A 71 9.56 4.19 17.65
CA GLY A 71 9.37 3.09 16.72
C GLY A 71 8.32 3.41 15.64
N VAL A 72 8.76 3.91 14.49
CA VAL A 72 7.87 4.24 13.36
C VAL A 72 8.43 3.68 12.06
N ILE A 73 7.55 3.04 11.28
CA ILE A 73 7.76 2.71 9.87
C ILE A 73 6.77 3.53 9.06
N LYS A 74 7.25 4.25 8.04
CA LYS A 74 6.45 5.11 7.16
C LYS A 74 6.68 4.72 5.70
N GLY A 75 5.65 4.85 4.87
CA GLY A 75 5.73 4.63 3.42
C GLY A 75 5.72 3.16 2.97
N LYS A 76 5.87 2.20 3.90
CA LYS A 76 5.88 0.77 3.60
C LYS A 76 5.35 -0.04 4.80
N GLY A 77 4.55 -1.08 4.53
CA GLY A 77 4.01 -1.96 5.56
C GLY A 77 4.91 -3.15 5.91
N LEU A 78 4.45 -3.98 6.86
CA LEU A 78 5.00 -5.30 7.16
C LEU A 78 4.05 -6.38 6.63
N ARG A 79 4.58 -7.51 6.14
CA ARG A 79 3.81 -8.64 5.62
C ARG A 79 4.36 -9.96 6.15
N VAL A 80 3.54 -10.68 6.92
CA VAL A 80 3.81 -12.04 7.42
C VAL A 80 3.08 -13.02 6.51
N VAL A 81 3.81 -13.80 5.72
CA VAL A 81 3.26 -14.70 4.69
C VAL A 81 4.05 -16.00 4.63
N SER A 82 3.69 -16.90 3.70
CA SER A 82 4.46 -18.12 3.38
C SER A 82 4.68 -19.05 4.58
N GLY A 83 3.72 -19.09 5.51
CA GLY A 83 3.80 -19.94 6.70
C GLY A 83 4.76 -19.45 7.78
N ALA A 84 5.21 -18.18 7.72
CA ALA A 84 5.99 -17.58 8.78
C ALA A 84 5.24 -17.65 10.12
N LYS A 85 5.95 -18.06 11.17
CA LYS A 85 5.39 -18.32 12.50
C LYS A 85 6.31 -17.79 13.59
N ASN A 86 5.75 -17.60 14.79
CA ASN A 86 6.47 -17.02 15.93
C ASN A 86 7.02 -15.61 15.60
N VAL A 87 6.09 -14.68 15.35
CA VAL A 87 6.39 -13.28 15.05
C VAL A 87 5.69 -12.40 16.10
N ILE A 88 6.43 -11.44 16.65
CA ILE A 88 5.95 -10.41 17.58
C ILE A 88 6.23 -9.07 16.90
N ILE A 89 5.22 -8.20 16.82
CA ILE A 89 5.33 -6.82 16.32
C ILE A 89 4.67 -5.94 17.36
#